data_AF-A0A650CTC8-F1
#
_entry.id   AF-A0A650CTC8-F1
#
_cell.length_a   1.000
_cell.length_b   1.000
_cell.length_c   1.000
_cell.angle_alpha   90.00
_cell.angle_beta   90.00
_cell.angle_gamma   90.00
#
_symmetry.space_group_name_H-M   'P 1'
#
loop_
_entity.id
_entity.type
_entity.pdbx_description
1 polymer ?
#
loop_
_entity_poly.entity_id
_entity_poly.type
_entity_poly.pdbx_seq_one_letter_code
_entity_poly.pdbx_strand_id
1 'polypeptide(L)'
;MVDHKKGIEKFLQKRLHNSFIDVIFLENDDLCPPADYLQCDPKIMHYVGYILGTDRVQIPFIAEVWPDDTVHIYLNPQRNFYLAHLVGDLDA
;
A
#
# COMPACT_ATOMS: atom_id res chain seq x y z
N MET A 1 -17.48 3.92 -9.25
CA MET A 1 -16.06 4.29 -9.04
C MET A 1 -15.54 3.35 -7.98
N VAL A 2 -14.54 2.53 -8.28
CA VAL A 2 -13.95 1.60 -7.30
C VAL A 2 -13.26 2.43 -6.22
N ASP A 3 -13.53 2.11 -4.96
CA ASP A 3 -12.85 2.74 -3.83
C ASP A 3 -11.54 1.99 -3.58
N HIS A 4 -10.48 2.39 -4.27
CA HIS A 4 -9.17 1.74 -4.18
C HIS A 4 -8.63 1.72 -2.75
N LYS A 5 -8.89 2.77 -1.94
CA LYS A 5 -8.45 2.81 -0.54
C LYS A 5 -9.09 1.66 0.26
N LYS A 6 -10.40 1.48 0.09
CA LYS A 6 -11.12 0.37 0.71
C LYS A 6 -10.68 -1.00 0.19
N GLY A 7 -10.33 -1.10 -1.09
CA GLY A 7 -9.77 -2.32 -1.68
C GLY A 7 -8.42 -2.69 -1.08
N ILE A 8 -7.50 -1.73 -0.99
CA ILE A 8 -6.17 -1.87 -0.39
C ILE A 8 -6.29 -2.31 1.08
N GLU A 9 -7.20 -1.68 1.85
CA GLU A 9 -7.45 -2.05 3.24
C GLU A 9 -7.87 -3.52 3.39
N LYS A 10 -8.87 -3.95 2.61
CA LYS A 10 -9.32 -5.36 2.61
C LYS A 10 -8.22 -6.33 2.20
N PHE A 11 -7.42 -5.97 1.18
CA PHE A 11 -6.32 -6.78 0.72
C PHE A 11 -5.27 -6.98 1.84
N LEU A 12 -4.89 -5.90 2.52
CA LEU A 12 -3.97 -5.95 3.66
C LEU A 12 -4.54 -6.78 4.82
N GLN A 13 -5.82 -6.62 5.14
CA GLN A 13 -6.50 -7.39 6.18
C GLN A 13 -6.49 -8.89 5.88
N LYS A 14 -6.74 -9.27 4.61
CA LYS A 14 -6.70 -10.66 4.13
C LYS A 14 -5.29 -11.24 4.20
N ARG A 15 -4.26 -10.47 3.85
CA ARG A 15 -2.85 -10.93 3.80
C ARG A 15 -2.20 -11.02 5.17
N LEU A 16 -2.52 -10.12 6.09
CA LEU A 16 -1.87 -10.05 7.40
C LEU A 16 -2.59 -10.87 8.47
N HIS A 17 -3.70 -11.54 8.14
CA HIS A 17 -4.46 -12.48 9.00
C HIS A 17 -4.79 -11.95 10.40
N ASN A 18 -4.72 -10.63 10.62
CA ASN A 18 -4.90 -9.99 11.90
C ASN A 18 -6.19 -9.18 11.86
N SER A 19 -7.10 -9.52 12.77
CA SER A 19 -8.45 -8.94 12.86
C SER A 19 -8.48 -7.46 13.32
N PHE A 20 -7.33 -6.82 13.49
CA PHE A 20 -7.20 -5.48 14.05
C PHE A 20 -6.01 -4.73 13.43
N ILE A 21 -5.99 -4.65 12.10
CA ILE A 21 -5.12 -3.68 11.43
C ILE A 21 -5.95 -2.45 11.05
N ASP A 22 -5.56 -1.29 11.58
CA ASP A 22 -6.08 -0.02 11.08
C ASP A 22 -5.15 0.46 9.97
N VAL A 23 -5.72 0.77 8.80
CA VAL A 23 -4.97 1.30 7.66
C VAL A 23 -5.24 2.80 7.56
N ILE A 24 -4.18 3.60 7.71
CA ILE A 24 -4.29 5.05 7.67
C ILE A 24 -3.58 5.57 6.42
N PHE A 25 -4.37 6.18 5.54
CA PHE A 25 -3.88 6.83 4.32
C PHE A 25 -3.44 8.26 4.64
N LEU A 26 -2.30 8.66 4.09
CA LEU A 26 -1.80 10.02 4.22
C LEU A 26 -2.34 10.88 3.07
N GLU A 27 -2.69 12.14 3.37
CA GLU A 27 -3.34 13.06 2.41
C GLU A 27 -2.36 13.77 1.46
N ASN A 28 -1.05 13.62 1.64
CA ASN A 28 -0.05 14.45 0.95
C ASN A 28 0.94 13.69 0.07
N ASP A 29 1.19 14.28 -1.10
CA ASP A 29 2.15 13.92 -2.15
C ASP A 29 3.64 14.03 -1.73
N ASP A 30 3.93 14.54 -0.53
CA ASP A 30 5.29 14.75 -0.02
C ASP A 30 5.99 13.46 0.47
N LEU A 31 5.25 12.36 0.56
CA LEU A 31 5.85 11.03 0.59
C LEU A 31 5.92 10.50 -0.84
N CYS A 32 6.51 11.28 -1.75
CA CYS A 32 6.97 10.73 -3.01
C CYS A 32 7.94 9.59 -2.64
N PRO A 33 7.62 8.33 -2.94
CA PRO A 33 8.54 7.26 -2.62
C PRO A 33 9.92 7.54 -3.21
N PRO A 34 11.00 6.99 -2.62
CA PRO A 34 12.31 7.08 -3.22
C PRO A 34 12.18 6.68 -4.70
N ALA A 35 12.70 7.51 -5.61
CA ALA A 35 12.56 7.35 -7.05
C ALA A 35 12.95 5.95 -7.59
N ASP A 36 13.67 5.19 -6.77
CA ASP A 36 14.12 3.83 -7.04
C ASP A 36 12.99 2.78 -7.00
N TYR A 37 11.79 3.10 -6.46
CA TYR A 37 10.68 2.13 -6.33
C TYR A 37 9.44 2.45 -7.14
N LEU A 38 9.33 3.65 -7.68
CA LEU A 38 8.17 4.05 -8.44
C LEU A 38 8.39 3.78 -9.90
N GLN A 39 7.44 3.06 -10.49
CA GLN A 39 7.27 3.18 -11.92
C GLN A 39 6.53 4.50 -12.19
N CYS A 40 7.25 5.48 -12.74
CA CYS A 40 6.67 6.76 -13.19
C CYS A 40 5.79 6.56 -14.45
N ASP A 41 4.74 5.75 -14.36
CA ASP A 41 3.67 5.68 -15.34
C ASP A 41 2.49 6.54 -14.83
N PRO A 42 2.05 7.57 -15.57
CA PRO A 42 0.94 8.42 -15.15
C PRO A 42 -0.40 7.69 -15.00
N LYS A 43 -0.50 6.44 -15.47
CA LYS A 43 -1.70 5.61 -15.32
C LYS A 43 -1.72 4.81 -14.02
N ILE A 44 -0.61 4.71 -13.31
CA ILE A 44 -0.53 4.01 -12.01
C ILE A 44 -0.93 4.99 -10.91
N MET A 45 -1.94 4.62 -10.13
CA MET A 45 -2.34 5.40 -8.96
C MET A 45 -1.53 4.98 -7.74
N HIS A 46 -1.01 5.95 -7.00
CA HIS A 46 -0.17 5.71 -5.84
C HIS A 46 -0.91 6.08 -4.55
N TYR A 47 -0.82 5.21 -3.56
CA TYR A 47 -1.35 5.43 -2.21
C TYR A 47 -0.26 5.19 -1.19
N VAL A 48 -0.12 6.12 -0.26
CA VAL A 48 0.85 6.04 0.83
C VAL A 48 0.12 6.07 2.16
N GLY A 49 0.66 5.32 3.12
CA GLY A 49 0.03 5.20 4.41
C GLY A 49 0.83 4.37 5.39
N TYR A 50 0.21 4.02 6.49
CA TYR A 50 0.77 3.09 7.47
C TYR A 50 -0.29 2.13 7.96
N ILE A 51 0.17 0.92 8.27
CA ILE A 51 -0.60 -0.13 8.92
C ILE A 51 -0.30 -0.03 10.41
N LEU A 52 -1.34 0.17 11.23
CA LEU A 52 -1.23 0.17 12.67
C LEU A 52 -1.58 -1.23 13.20
N GLY A 53 -0.58 -1.92 13.76
CA GLY A 53 -0.78 -3.19 14.45
C GLY A 53 -1.22 -3.01 15.90
N THR A 54 -1.71 -4.09 16.52
CA THR A 54 -2.17 -4.15 17.93
C THR A 54 -1.14 -3.64 18.94
N ASP A 55 0.15 -3.80 18.63
CA ASP A 55 1.26 -3.40 19.52
C ASP A 55 1.70 -1.95 19.31
N ARG A 56 0.88 -1.12 18.66
CA ARG A 56 1.22 0.26 18.23
C ARG A 56 2.39 0.35 17.25
N VAL A 57 2.77 -0.77 16.64
CA VAL A 57 3.75 -0.80 15.56
C VAL A 57 3.12 -0.19 14.33
N GLN A 58 3.78 0.82 13.77
CA GLN A 58 3.40 1.44 12.51
C GLN A 58 4.30 0.90 11.40
N ILE A 59 3.70 0.25 10.41
CA ILE A 59 4.41 -0.24 9.23
C ILE A 59 4.03 0.68 8.07
N PRO A 60 4.93 1.56 7.59
CA PRO A 60 4.64 2.39 6.45
C PRO A 60 4.47 1.51 5.20
N PHE A 61 3.63 1.92 4.26
CA PHE A 61 3.47 1.22 3.00
C PHE A 61 3.28 2.18 1.83
N ILE A 62 3.59 1.68 0.64
CA ILE A 62 3.23 2.28 -0.64
C ILE A 62 2.42 1.24 -1.40
N ALA A 63 1.27 1.64 -1.94
CA ALA A 63 0.46 0.82 -2.83
C ALA A 63 0.39 1.46 -4.22
N GLU A 64 0.71 0.68 -5.24
CA GLU A 64 0.52 1.00 -6.65
C GLU A 64 -0.72 0.26 -7.14
N VAL A 65 -1.67 0.99 -7.69
CA VAL A 65 -2.86 0.43 -8.36
C VAL A 65 -2.70 0.63 -9.86
N TRP A 66 -2.60 -0.48 -10.56
CA TRP A 66 -2.41 -0.54 -12.00
C TRP A 66 -3.76 -0.41 -12.74
N PRO A 67 -3.74 -0.08 -14.05
CA PRO A 67 -4.98 0.10 -14.81
C PRO A 67 -5.87 -1.13 -14.94
N ASP A 68 -5.35 -2.31 -14.62
CA ASP A 68 -6.05 -3.60 -14.61
C ASP A 68 -6.48 -4.04 -13.20
N ASP A 69 -6.50 -3.11 -12.24
CA ASP A 69 -6.84 -3.34 -10.83
C ASP A 69 -5.87 -4.27 -10.08
N THR A 70 -4.71 -4.57 -10.68
CA THR A 70 -3.58 -5.18 -9.95
C THR A 70 -3.05 -4.18 -8.92
N VAL A 71 -2.92 -4.62 -7.68
CA VAL A 71 -2.29 -3.87 -6.58
C VAL A 71 -0.93 -4.45 -6.23
N HIS A 72 0.07 -3.58 -6.14
CA HIS A 72 1.39 -3.88 -5.58
C HIS A 72 1.54 -3.10 -4.28
N ILE A 73 1.79 -3.76 -3.17
CA ILE A 73 2.02 -3.12 -1.88
C ILE A 73 3.43 -3.42 -1.37
N TYR A 74 4.20 -2.37 -1.13
CA TYR A 74 5.54 -2.41 -0.57
C TYR A 74 5.47 -2.01 0.90
N LEU A 75 5.81 -2.94 1.80
CA LEU A 75 5.78 -2.74 3.24
C LEU A 75 7.14 -2.28 3.77
N ASN A 76 7.14 -1.29 4.65
CA ASN A 76 8.30 -0.60 5.20
C ASN A 76 9.33 -0.22 4.12
N PRO A 77 8.94 0.60 3.13
CA PRO A 77 9.85 1.03 2.07
C PRO A 77 10.98 1.88 2.66
N GLN A 78 12.21 1.42 2.50
CA GLN A 78 13.46 2.12 2.85
C GLN A 78 14.28 2.34 1.58
N ARG A 79 15.30 3.20 1.61
CA ARG A 79 16.02 3.66 0.39
C ARG A 79 16.40 2.57 -0.63
N ASN A 80 16.83 1.38 -0.19
CA ASN A 80 17.25 0.27 -1.09
C ASN A 80 16.63 -1.11 -0.76
N PHE A 81 15.72 -1.21 0.21
CA PHE A 81 14.95 -2.42 0.46
C PHE A 81 13.55 -2.11 1.00
N TYR A 82 12.65 -3.09 0.92
CA TYR A 82 11.39 -3.13 1.64
C TYR A 82 11.30 -4.42 2.46
N LEU A 83 10.46 -4.44 3.49
CA LEU A 83 10.26 -5.61 4.33
C LEU A 83 9.53 -6.74 3.58
N ALA A 84 8.49 -6.37 2.82
CA ALA A 84 7.72 -7.32 2.01
C ALA A 84 7.08 -6.63 0.80
N HIS A 85 6.84 -7.43 -0.24
CA HIS A 85 6.10 -7.03 -1.43
C HIS A 85 4.91 -7.97 -1.62
N LEU A 86 3.72 -7.39 -1.62
CA LEU A 86 2.46 -8.10 -1.78
C LEU A 86 1.84 -7.72 -3.12
N VAL A 87 1.46 -8.72 -3.90
CA VAL A 87 0.81 -8.53 -5.20
C VAL A 87 -0.52 -9.29 -5.23
N GLY A 88 -1.51 -8.73 -5.90
CA GLY A 88 -2.77 -9.38 -6.23
C GLY A 88 -3.78 -8.39 -6.79
N ASP A 89 -5.04 -8.80 -6.87
CA ASP A 89 -6.10 -8.01 -7.49
C ASP A 89 -7.00 -7.35 -6.42
N LEU A 90 -7.45 -6.12 -6.67
CA LEU A 90 -8.43 -5.44 -5.80
C LEU A 90 -9.84 -6.03 -5.90
N ASP A 91 -10.15 -6.74 -6.99
CA ASP A 91 -11.46 -7.31 -7.29
C ASP A 91 -11.67 -8.76 -6.78
N ALA A 92 -10.72 -9.32 -6.01
CA ALA A 92 -10.72 -10.72 -5.55
C ALA A 92 -11.22 -10.98 -4.12
#